data_AF-V5H576-F1
#
_entry.id   AF-V5H576-F1
#
_cell.length_a   1.000
_cell.length_b   1.000
_cell.length_c   1.000
_cell.angle_alpha   90.00
_cell.angle_beta   90.00
_cell.angle_gamma   90.00
#
_symmetry.space_group_name_H-M   'P 1'
#
loop_
_entity.id
_entity.type
_entity.pdbx_description
1 polymer ?
#
loop_
_entity_poly.entity_id
_entity_poly.type
_entity_poly.pdbx_seq_one_letter_code
_entity_poly.pdbx_strand_id
1 'polypeptide(L)' 'MFEGHDTTAMGISWALFLIGHSPAEQQKVHDELDSIFGDDTERHVNHEDMKEMTYLECVIKETQRIYPSVPLYTRYC' A
#
# COMPACT_ATOMS: atom_id res chain seq x y z
N MET A 1 -10.73 6.74 18.37
CA MET A 1 -10.75 5.51 17.56
C MET A 1 -9.30 5.20 17.23
N PHE A 2 -8.63 4.27 17.93
CA PHE A 2 -7.15 4.18 17.97
C PHE A 2 -6.55 3.02 17.15
N GLU A 3 -7.32 1.97 16.87
CA GLU A 3 -6.78 0.76 16.25
C GLU A 3 -6.76 0.88 14.72
N GLY A 4 -7.80 0.42 14.03
CA GLY A 4 -7.80 0.34 12.57
C GLY A 4 -7.72 1.70 11.88
N HIS A 5 -8.35 2.74 12.44
CA HIS A 5 -8.36 4.07 11.82
C HIS A 5 -6.97 4.71 11.80
N ASP A 6 -6.36 4.89 12.98
CA ASP A 6 -5.09 5.62 13.10
C ASP A 6 -3.92 4.83 12.48
N THR A 7 -3.90 3.50 12.66
CA THR A 7 -2.83 2.66 12.08
C THR A 7 -2.91 2.57 10.57
N THR A 8 -4.10 2.50 9.98
CA THR A 8 -4.29 2.50 8.52
C THR A 8 -3.98 3.87 7.93
N ALA A 9 -4.45 4.96 8.55
CA ALA A 9 -4.15 6.32 8.11
C ALA A 9 -2.64 6.60 8.11
N MET A 10 -1.92 6.16 9.16
CA MET A 10 -0.47 6.27 9.23
C MET A 10 0.21 5.45 8.13
N GLY A 11 -0.25 4.22 7.90
CA GLY A 11 0.32 3.34 6.89
C GLY A 11 0.17 3.87 5.47
N ILE A 12 -1.02 4.40 5.14
CA ILE A 12 -1.28 5.05 3.85
C ILE A 12 -0.42 6.31 3.70
N SER A 13 -0.30 7.12 4.76
CA SER A 13 0.49 8.36 4.73
C SER A 13 1.96 8.10 4.40
N TRP A 14 2.58 7.11 5.05
CA TRP A 14 3.96 6.72 4.75
C TRP A 14 4.11 6.10 3.36
N ALA A 15 3.15 5.29 2.92
CA ALA A 15 3.20 4.68 1.59
C ALA A 15 3.18 5.75 0.51
N LEU A 16 2.25 6.71 0.60
CA LEU A 16 2.17 7.84 -0.32
C LEU A 16 3.43 8.70 -0.30
N PHE A 17 3.99 8.95 0.90
CA PHE A 17 5.25 9.69 1.03
C PHE A 17 6.40 8.97 0.31
N LEU A 18 6.60 7.67 0.56
CA LEU A 18 7.68 6.90 -0.04
C LEU A 18 7.54 6.74 -1.56
N ILE A 19 6.33 6.44 -2.04
CA ILE A 19 6.03 6.35 -3.48
C ILE A 19 6.30 7.70 -4.15
N GLY A 20 5.82 8.81 -3.57
CA GLY A 20 6.01 10.15 -4.13
C GLY A 20 7.49 10.59 -4.19
N HIS A 21 8.37 10.00 -3.38
CA HIS A 21 9.81 10.25 -3.42
C HIS A 21 10.60 9.26 -4.28
N SER A 22 9.93 8.26 -4.88
CA SER A 22 10.56 7.15 -5.60
C SER A 22 9.93 7.01 -6.99
N PRO A 23 10.32 7.85 -7.98
CA PRO A 23 9.65 7.87 -9.29
C PRO A 23 9.69 6.54 -10.04
N ALA A 24 10.75 5.75 -9.88
CA ALA A 24 10.87 4.46 -10.55
C ALA A 24 9.89 3.42 -9.97
N GLU A 25 9.67 3.45 -8.65
CA GLU A 25 8.76 2.60 -7.91
C GLU A 25 7.31 3.05 -8.17
N GLN A 26 7.07 4.35 -8.22
CA GLN A 26 5.79 4.91 -8.65
C GLN A 26 5.42 4.44 -10.05
N GLN A 27 6.36 4.51 -11.02
CA GLN A 27 6.11 4.04 -12.38
C GLN A 27 5.75 2.55 -12.41
N LYS A 28 6.45 1.69 -11.66
CA LYS A 28 6.15 0.26 -11.59
C LYS A 28 4.77 -0.03 -11.01
N VAL A 29 4.32 0.75 -10.02
CA VAL A 29 2.94 0.64 -9.49
C VAL A 29 1.93 1.03 -10.56
N HIS A 30 2.17 2.10 -11.31
CA HIS A 30 1.30 2.48 -12.43
C HIS A 30 1.28 1.41 -13.53
N ASP A 31 2.44 0.90 -13.95
CA ASP A 31 2.54 -0.16 -14.97
C ASP A 31 1.77 -1.43 -14.55
N GLU A 32 1.84 -1.81 -13.26
CA GLU A 32 1.05 -2.90 -12.70
C GLU A 32 -0.46 -2.63 -12.79
N LEU A 33 -0.91 -1.45 -12.34
CA LEU A 33 -2.33 -1.10 -12.37
C LEU A 33 -2.86 -1.01 -13.81
N ASP A 34 -2.09 -0.43 -14.73
CA ASP A 34 -2.43 -0.37 -16.15
C ASP A 34 -2.51 -1.78 -16.77
N SER A 35 -1.70 -2.74 -16.30
CA SER A 35 -1.78 -4.13 -16.76
C SER A 35 -3.05 -4.87 -16.28
N ILE A 36 -3.60 -4.48 -15.13
CA ILE A 36 -4.79 -5.09 -14.52
C ILE A 36 -6.09 -4.47 -15.06
N PHE A 37 -6.10 -3.14 -15.23
CA PHE A 37 -7.31 -2.39 -15.58
C PHE A 37 -7.34 -1.92 -17.05
N GLY A 38 -6.19 -1.82 -17.71
CA GLY A 38 -6.08 -1.29 -19.07
C GLY A 38 -6.71 0.09 -19.17
N ASP A 39 -7.53 0.31 -20.22
CA ASP A 39 -8.24 1.56 -20.45
C ASP A 39 -9.62 1.62 -19.74
N ASP A 40 -10.00 0.61 -18.95
CA ASP A 40 -11.30 0.55 -18.28
C ASP A 40 -11.29 1.34 -16.97
N THR A 41 -11.76 2.59 -17.04
CA THR A 41 -11.85 3.51 -15.89
C THR A 41 -13.19 3.44 -15.14
N GLU A 42 -14.16 2.68 -15.64
CA GLU A 42 -15.53 2.64 -15.11
C GLU A 42 -15.77 1.37 -14.26
N ARG A 43 -15.03 0.30 -14.52
CA ARG A 43 -15.14 -0.96 -13.77
C ARG A 43 -14.68 -0.80 -12.33
N HIS A 44 -15.50 -1.28 -11.40
CA HIS A 44 -15.11 -1.38 -10.00
C HIS A 44 -14.05 -2.46 -9.76
N VAL A 45 -13.15 -2.17 -8.83
CA VAL A 45 -12.15 -3.13 -8.32
C VAL A 45 -12.86 -4.28 -7.61
N ASN A 46 -12.48 -5.51 -7.95
CA ASN A 46 -12.97 -6.74 -7.34
C ASN A 46 -11.85 -7.49 -6.60
N HIS A 47 -12.20 -8.60 -5.94
CA HIS A 47 -11.25 -9.39 -5.16
C HIS A 47 -10.18 -10.11 -5.97
N GLU A 48 -10.43 -10.46 -7.23
CA GLU A 48 -9.43 -11.08 -8.10
C GLU A 48 -8.39 -10.03 -8.54
N ASP A 49 -8.81 -8.80 -8.85
CA ASP A 49 -7.88 -7.71 -9.18
C ASP A 49 -6.87 -7.45 -8.07
N MET A 50 -7.33 -7.47 -6.81
CA MET A 50 -6.46 -7.27 -5.65
C MET A 50 -5.39 -8.36 -5.50
N LYS A 51 -5.63 -9.58 -6.00
CA LYS A 51 -4.62 -10.65 -5.98
C LYS A 51 -3.52 -10.39 -7.00
N GLU A 52 -3.84 -9.70 -8.10
CA GLU A 52 -2.88 -9.37 -9.15
C GLU A 52 -2.02 -8.15 -8.80
N MET A 53 -2.43 -7.31 -7.82
CA MET A 53 -1.68 -6.14 -7.32
C MET A 53 -0.46 -6.52 -6.45
N THR A 54 0.40 -7.41 -6.95
CA THR A 54 1.51 -8.02 -6.21
C THR A 54 2.59 -7.01 -5.83
N TYR A 55 2.98 -6.14 -6.75
CA TYR A 55 3.99 -5.11 -6.54
C TYR A 55 3.49 -4.02 -5.59
N LEU A 56 2.25 -3.56 -5.74
CA LEU A 56 1.64 -2.63 -4.81
C LEU A 56 1.56 -3.23 -3.39
N GLU A 57 1.22 -4.51 -3.25
CA GLU A 57 1.26 -5.19 -1.96
C GLU A 57 2.69 -5.22 -1.37
N CYS A 58 3.70 -5.49 -2.21
CA CYS A 58 5.10 -5.40 -1.80
C CYS A 58 5.48 -3.99 -1.31
N VAL A 59 5.02 -2.94 -2.00
CA VAL A 59 5.27 -1.54 -1.61
C VAL A 59 4.63 -1.22 -0.25
N ILE A 60 3.40 -1.69 0.00
CA ILE A 60 2.73 -1.50 1.31
C ILE A 60 3.50 -2.25 2.40
N LYS A 61 3.90 -3.50 2.15
CA LYS A 61 4.70 -4.31 3.09
C LYS A 61 6.04 -3.66 3.40
N GLU A 62 6.72 -3.15 2.38
CA GLU A 62 8.02 -2.49 2.54
C GLU A 62 7.89 -1.15 3.27
N THR A 63 6.83 -0.40 3.00
CA THR A 63 6.48 0.80 3.76
C THR A 63 6.35 0.48 5.25
N GLN A 64 5.61 -0.57 5.61
CA GLN A 64 5.43 -0.97 7.01
C GLN A 64 6.72 -1.56 7.62
N ARG A 65 7.60 -2.14 6.81
CA ARG A 65 8.93 -2.60 7.26
C ARG A 65 9.83 -1.42 7.66
N ILE A 66 9.78 -0.33 6.90
CA ILE A 66 10.58 0.89 7.14
C ILE A 66 9.92 1.77 8.23
N TYR A 67 8.61 1.98 8.11
CA TYR A 67 7.79 2.82 8.98
C TYR A 67 6.57 2.03 9.48
N PRO A 68 6.74 1.21 10.54
CA PRO A 68 5.63 0.47 11.12
C PRO A 68 4.64 1.43 11.78
N SER A 69 3.34 1.29 11.46
CA SER A 69 2.28 2.12 12.08
C SER A 69 2.21 1.94 13.61
N VAL A 70 2.63 0.78 14.12
CA VAL A 70 2.76 0.48 15.55
C VAL A 70 4.19 0.00 15.83
N PRO A 71 5.11 0.90 16.20
CA PRO A 71 6.53 0.56 16.34
C PRO A 71 6.87 -0.20 17.63
N LEU A 72 5.98 -0.19 18.62
CA LEU A 72 6.22 -0.78 19.93
C LEU A 72 4.99 -1.54 20.42
N TYR A 73 5.22 -2.76 20.90
CA TYR A 73 4.27 -3.52 21.69
C TYR A 73 5.00 -4.17 22.86
N THR A 74 4.36 -4.24 24.03
CA THR A 74 4.95 -4.84 25.24
C THR A 74 4.16 -6.07 25.68
N ARG A 75 4.82 -6.93 26.46
CA ARG A 75 4.24 -8.07 27.16
C ARG A 75 4.75 -8.02 28.60
N TYR A 76 3.89 -8.31 29.56
CA TYR A 76 4.24 -8.42 30.97
C TYR A 76 4.10 -9.88 31.40
N CYS A 77 5.03 -10.36 32.21
CA CYS A 77 5.00 -11.69 32.81
C CYS A 77 4.09 -11.73 34.04
#